data_AF-A0A7S3YBY8-F1
#
_entry.id   AF-A0A7S3YBY8-F1
#
_cell.length_a   1.000
_cell.length_b   1.000
_cell.length_c   1.000
_cell.angle_alpha   90.00
_cell.angle_beta   90.00
_cell.angle_gamma   90.00
#
_symmetry.space_group_name_H-M   'P 1'
#
loop_
_entity.id
_entity.type
_entity.pdbx_description
1 polymer ?
#
loop_
_entity_poly.entity_id
_entity_poly.type
_entity_poly.pdbx_seq_one_letter_code
_entity_poly.pdbx_strand_id
1 'polypeptide(L)'
;RKVKVICGGGDAFVGLLGMGVAMSGEFGLMTGSSNVLGGFVANASEQQINTLHQDGVFGPFPNAVLPKLNLIEAGQPSTGSMLQWARSRFGGNMSFKELDQKAQQIPIGSGGIL
;
A
#
# COMPACT_ATOMS: atom_id res chain seq x y z
N ARG A 1 -33.72 -20.40 9.86
CA ARG A 1 -32.45 -20.38 9.07
C ARG A 1 -31.35 -19.82 9.98
N LYS A 2 -30.18 -20.46 10.07
CA LYS A 2 -29.00 -19.90 10.78
C LYS A 2 -28.11 -19.20 9.75
N VAL A 3 -27.88 -17.89 9.94
CA VAL A 3 -26.89 -17.12 9.15
C VAL A 3 -25.52 -17.30 9.81
N LYS A 4 -24.48 -17.52 9.01
CA LYS A 4 -23.11 -17.64 9.50
C LYS A 4 -22.51 -16.26 9.72
N VAL A 5 -21.80 -16.07 10.84
CA VAL A 5 -20.95 -14.91 11.10
C VAL A 5 -19.51 -15.36 10.91
N ILE A 6 -18.73 -14.60 10.15
CA ILE A 6 -17.34 -14.90 9.83
C ILE A 6 -16.46 -13.84 10.52
N CYS A 7 -15.29 -14.27 11.02
CA CYS A 7 -14.30 -13.33 11.56
C CYS A 7 -13.85 -12.38 10.44
N GLY A 8 -13.84 -11.08 10.72
CA GLY A 8 -13.31 -10.08 9.80
C GLY A 8 -11.77 -10.08 9.77
N GLY A 9 -11.20 -9.06 9.12
CA GLY A 9 -9.77 -8.76 9.15
C GLY A 9 -9.56 -7.25 9.10
N GLY A 10 -8.29 -6.83 9.22
CA GLY A 10 -7.92 -5.43 8.96
C GLY A 10 -8.33 -5.02 7.55
N ASP A 11 -8.82 -3.80 7.38
CA ASP A 11 -9.38 -3.28 6.13
C ASP A 11 -8.38 -3.38 4.97
N ALA A 12 -7.16 -2.87 5.14
CA ALA A 12 -6.07 -2.99 4.18
C ALA A 12 -5.73 -4.46 3.90
N PHE A 13 -5.78 -5.31 4.92
CA PHE A 13 -5.35 -6.71 4.82
C PHE A 13 -6.33 -7.54 3.99
N VAL A 14 -7.63 -7.35 4.20
CA VAL A 14 -8.66 -7.98 3.35
C VAL A 14 -8.79 -7.27 2.00
N GLY A 15 -8.42 -5.99 1.93
CA GLY A 15 -8.33 -5.22 0.69
C GLY A 15 -7.34 -5.81 -0.32
N LEU A 16 -6.24 -6.43 0.16
CA LEU A 16 -5.31 -7.18 -0.68
C LEU A 16 -6.02 -8.27 -1.49
N LEU A 17 -6.91 -9.04 -0.87
CA LEU A 17 -7.70 -10.06 -1.57
C LEU A 17 -8.60 -9.45 -2.65
N GLY A 18 -9.17 -8.27 -2.37
CA GLY A 18 -9.98 -7.52 -3.35
C GLY A 18 -9.19 -7.04 -4.56
N MET A 19 -7.87 -6.86 -4.42
CA MET A 19 -6.95 -6.53 -5.52
C MET A 19 -6.42 -7.78 -6.25
N GLY A 20 -6.81 -8.98 -5.83
CA GLY A 20 -6.29 -10.24 -6.39
C GLY A 20 -4.94 -10.67 -5.83
N VAL A 21 -4.44 -10.02 -4.77
CA VAL A 21 -3.22 -10.39 -4.07
C VAL A 21 -3.57 -11.54 -3.11
N ALA A 22 -3.24 -12.78 -3.49
CA ALA A 22 -3.63 -13.97 -2.75
C ALA A 22 -2.57 -15.08 -2.75
N MET A 23 -1.40 -14.83 -3.34
CA MET A 23 -0.28 -15.77 -3.40
C MET A 23 0.99 -15.18 -2.77
N SER A 24 1.90 -16.07 -2.38
CA SER A 24 3.22 -15.66 -1.89
C SER A 24 3.98 -14.89 -2.97
N GLY A 25 4.58 -13.76 -2.60
CA GLY A 25 5.35 -12.89 -3.49
C GLY A 25 4.50 -11.86 -4.22
N GLU A 26 3.18 -11.87 -4.05
CA GLU A 26 2.30 -10.82 -4.57
C GLU A 26 2.21 -9.65 -3.59
N PHE A 27 2.14 -8.46 -4.17
CA PHE A 27 2.02 -7.20 -3.43
C PHE A 27 0.90 -6.35 -4.02
N GLY A 28 0.21 -5.64 -3.15
CA GLY A 28 -0.77 -4.63 -3.50
C GLY A 28 -0.38 -3.28 -2.92
N LEU A 29 -0.50 -2.23 -3.73
CA LEU A 29 -0.35 -0.85 -3.31
C LEU A 29 -1.73 -0.18 -3.33
N MET A 30 -2.31 0.02 -2.14
CA MET A 30 -3.51 0.83 -1.98
C MET A 30 -3.10 2.30 -1.87
N THR A 31 -3.67 3.13 -2.75
CA THR A 31 -3.37 4.57 -2.81
C THR A 31 -4.56 5.40 -2.37
N GLY A 32 -4.28 6.51 -1.70
CA GLY A 32 -5.29 7.39 -1.13
C GLY A 32 -4.64 8.63 -0.52
N SER A 33 -5.21 9.14 0.59
CA SER A 33 -4.56 10.21 1.37
C SER A 33 -3.20 9.79 1.91
N SER A 34 -3.09 8.51 2.31
CA SER A 34 -1.89 7.75 2.60
C SER A 34 -1.84 6.56 1.63
N ASN A 35 -0.70 5.86 1.57
CA ASN A 35 -0.61 4.56 0.91
C ASN A 35 -0.34 3.45 1.92
N VAL A 36 -0.85 2.26 1.59
CA VAL A 36 -0.46 1.00 2.23
C VAL A 36 0.09 0.08 1.16
N LEU A 37 1.33 -0.37 1.33
CA LEU A 37 1.92 -1.46 0.57
C LEU A 37 1.81 -2.71 1.42
N GLY A 38 1.14 -3.75 0.91
CA GLY A 38 1.01 -5.00 1.64
C GLY A 38 1.20 -6.20 0.72
N GLY A 39 1.53 -7.34 1.29
CA GLY A 39 1.73 -8.56 0.51
C GLY A 39 1.76 -9.81 1.37
N PHE A 40 1.77 -10.95 0.69
CA PHE A 40 1.86 -12.25 1.34
C PHE A 40 3.20 -12.91 1.04
N VAL A 41 3.77 -13.55 2.06
CA VAL A 41 5.02 -14.31 1.96
C VAL A 41 4.78 -15.70 2.52
N ALA A 42 5.20 -16.73 1.81
CA ALA A 42 5.10 -18.11 2.28
C ALA A 42 5.80 -18.29 3.63
N ASN A 43 5.30 -19.22 4.44
CA ASN A 43 6.00 -19.64 5.63
C ASN A 43 7.42 -20.10 5.29
N ALA A 44 8.36 -19.59 6.06
CA ALA A 44 9.78 -19.81 5.89
C ALA A 44 10.36 -20.30 7.23
N SER A 45 11.61 -20.74 7.26
CA SER A 45 12.27 -21.08 8.54
C SER A 45 12.27 -19.87 9.49
N GLU A 46 12.42 -20.10 10.78
CA GLU A 46 12.50 -19.01 11.77
C GLU A 46 13.57 -17.97 11.41
N GLN A 47 14.70 -18.41 10.85
CA GLN A 47 15.75 -17.53 10.32
C GLN A 47 15.26 -16.67 9.16
N GLN A 48 14.47 -17.22 8.23
CA GLN A 48 13.90 -16.48 7.11
C GLN A 48 12.81 -15.51 7.57
N ILE A 49 11.99 -15.89 8.57
CA ILE A 49 11.03 -14.97 9.20
C ILE A 49 11.74 -13.80 9.88
N ASN A 50 12.86 -14.03 10.56
CA ASN A 50 13.66 -12.97 11.16
C ASN A 50 14.18 -11.97 10.13
N THR A 51 14.44 -12.38 8.88
CA THR A 51 14.81 -11.43 7.81
C THR A 51 13.67 -10.52 7.36
N LEU A 52 12.41 -10.85 7.66
CA LEU A 52 11.25 -10.02 7.32
C LEU A 52 11.04 -8.87 8.32
N HIS A 53 11.61 -8.97 9.53
CA HIS A 53 11.65 -7.87 10.49
C HIS A 53 12.71 -6.86 10.07
N GLN A 54 12.31 -5.90 9.23
CA GLN A 54 13.14 -4.80 8.76
C GLN A 54 12.51 -3.46 9.16
N ASP A 55 13.33 -2.43 9.27
CA ASP A 55 12.86 -1.08 9.56
C ASP A 55 11.84 -0.63 8.50
N GLY A 56 10.70 -0.12 8.97
CA GLY A 56 9.60 0.32 8.10
C GLY A 56 8.68 -0.78 7.57
N VAL A 57 8.92 -2.05 7.94
CA VAL A 57 8.02 -3.17 7.63
C VAL A 57 7.30 -3.63 8.90
N PHE A 58 5.98 -3.66 8.86
CA PHE A 58 5.13 -4.27 9.87
C PHE A 58 4.91 -5.75 9.56
N GLY A 59 4.94 -6.57 10.60
CA GLY A 59 4.86 -8.03 10.48
C GLY A 59 6.24 -8.70 10.53
N PRO A 60 6.36 -9.95 10.08
CA PRO A 60 5.30 -10.77 9.49
C PRO A 60 4.18 -11.14 10.46
N PHE A 61 2.93 -11.04 10.01
CA PHE A 61 1.74 -11.50 10.73
C PHE A 61 1.31 -12.88 10.20
N PRO A 62 1.63 -13.98 10.90
CA PRO A 62 1.39 -15.33 10.40
C PRO A 62 -0.11 -15.66 10.38
N ASN A 63 -0.59 -16.21 9.25
CA ASN A 63 -1.97 -16.63 9.06
C ASN A 63 -3.03 -15.53 9.30
N ALA A 64 -2.64 -14.26 9.20
CA ALA A 64 -3.52 -13.13 9.52
C ALA A 64 -4.73 -13.02 8.57
N VAL A 65 -4.55 -13.40 7.30
CA VAL A 65 -5.61 -13.39 6.28
C VAL A 65 -5.71 -14.74 5.58
N LEU A 66 -4.58 -15.24 5.07
CA LEU A 66 -4.51 -16.50 4.34
C LEU A 66 -3.75 -17.57 5.15
N PRO A 67 -4.27 -18.80 5.24
CA PRO A 67 -3.56 -19.89 5.89
C PRO A 67 -2.19 -20.13 5.23
N LYS A 68 -1.19 -20.45 6.05
CA LYS A 68 0.19 -20.77 5.67
C LYS A 68 0.99 -19.60 5.04
N LEU A 69 0.43 -18.40 5.04
CA LEU A 69 1.09 -17.20 4.55
C LEU A 69 1.25 -16.18 5.68
N ASN A 70 2.34 -15.43 5.60
CA ASN A 70 2.63 -14.28 6.43
C ASN A 70 2.19 -13.03 5.69
N LEU A 71 1.44 -12.18 6.37
CA LEU A 71 1.15 -10.84 5.89
C LEU A 71 2.29 -9.91 6.31
N ILE A 72 2.75 -9.07 5.38
CA ILE A 72 3.66 -7.95 5.65
C ILE A 72 3.03 -6.66 5.12
N GLU A 73 3.37 -5.55 5.77
CA GLU A 73 2.84 -4.23 5.43
C GLU A 73 3.93 -3.16 5.55
N ALA A 74 3.86 -2.12 4.73
CA ALA A 74 4.57 -0.87 4.89
C ALA A 74 3.62 0.30 4.62
N GLY A 75 3.71 1.35 5.45
CA GLY A 75 2.85 2.53 5.37
C GLY A 75 3.58 3.76 4.83
N GLN A 76 2.90 4.53 3.98
CA GLN A 76 3.34 5.88 3.58
C GLN A 76 2.28 6.90 4.04
N PRO A 77 2.52 7.63 5.16
CA PRO A 77 1.48 8.45 5.78
C PRO A 77 0.95 9.60 4.93
N SER A 78 1.77 10.18 4.06
CA SER A 78 1.45 11.39 3.32
C SER A 78 1.70 11.23 1.83
N THR A 79 0.65 10.92 1.06
CA THR A 79 0.75 10.66 -0.39
C THR A 79 -0.24 11.55 -1.15
N GLY A 80 -1.50 11.13 -1.29
CA GLY A 80 -2.54 11.97 -1.88
C GLY A 80 -2.82 13.23 -1.06
N SER A 81 -2.58 13.19 0.26
CA SER A 81 -2.64 14.38 1.11
C SER A 81 -1.59 15.43 0.73
N MET A 82 -0.38 15.01 0.33
CA MET A 82 0.64 15.94 -0.18
C MET A 82 0.30 16.46 -1.56
N LEU A 83 -0.28 15.65 -2.44
CA LEU A 83 -0.77 16.14 -3.74
C LEU A 83 -1.86 17.20 -3.54
N GLN A 84 -2.79 16.96 -2.60
CA GLN A 84 -3.84 17.90 -2.25
C GLN A 84 -3.28 19.20 -1.66
N TRP A 85 -2.31 19.10 -0.75
CA TRP A 85 -1.63 20.27 -0.20
C TRP A 85 -0.89 21.05 -1.30
N ALA A 86 -0.09 20.38 -2.13
CA ALA A 86 0.67 21.03 -3.21
C ALA A 86 -0.23 21.72 -4.22
N ARG A 87 -1.34 21.07 -4.63
CA ARG A 87 -2.37 21.69 -5.46
C ARG A 87 -2.94 22.94 -4.81
N SER A 88 -3.30 22.87 -3.53
CA SER A 88 -3.87 24.02 -2.81
C SER A 88 -2.89 25.19 -2.67
N ARG A 89 -1.59 24.90 -2.55
CA ARG A 89 -0.55 25.91 -2.32
C ARG A 89 -0.01 26.52 -3.60
N PHE A 90 0.15 25.72 -4.66
CA PHE A 90 0.86 26.10 -5.87
C PHE A 90 0.01 25.98 -7.15
N GLY A 91 -1.10 25.23 -7.12
CA GLY A 91 -1.93 24.96 -8.29
C GLY A 91 -2.96 26.04 -8.61
N GLY A 92 -3.17 27.02 -7.74
CA GLY A 92 -4.23 28.03 -7.91
C GLY A 92 -5.60 27.37 -8.07
N ASN A 93 -6.33 27.75 -9.12
CA ASN A 93 -7.66 27.17 -9.44
C ASN A 93 -7.59 25.92 -10.33
N MET A 94 -6.40 25.45 -10.71
CA MET A 94 -6.28 24.27 -11.58
C MET A 94 -6.80 23.02 -10.88
N SER A 95 -7.49 22.18 -11.65
CA SER A 95 -7.84 20.82 -11.26
C SER A 95 -6.60 19.91 -11.27
N PHE A 96 -6.69 18.75 -10.61
CA PHE A 96 -5.62 17.73 -10.69
C PHE A 96 -5.33 17.33 -12.15
N LYS A 97 -6.36 17.20 -12.98
CA LYS A 97 -6.21 16.84 -14.39
C LYS A 97 -5.39 17.87 -15.19
N GLU A 98 -5.60 19.16 -14.95
CA GLU A 98 -4.82 20.22 -15.61
C GLU A 98 -3.36 20.24 -15.12
N LEU A 99 -3.14 19.97 -13.83
CA LEU A 99 -1.79 19.82 -13.27
C LEU A 99 -1.07 18.61 -13.87
N ASP A 100 -1.74 17.46 -13.99
CA ASP A 100 -1.19 16.26 -14.61
C ASP A 100 -0.79 16.49 -16.08
N GLN A 101 -1.64 17.18 -16.85
CA GLN A 101 -1.32 17.53 -18.24
C GLN A 101 -0.08 18.40 -18.38
N LYS A 102 0.13 19.35 -17.45
CA LYS A 102 1.34 20.17 -17.41
C LYS A 102 2.55 19.36 -16.96
N ALA A 103 2.38 18.50 -15.95
CA ALA A 103 3.45 17.63 -15.44
C ALA A 103 3.97 16.66 -16.52
N GLN A 104 3.10 16.17 -17.41
CA GLN A 104 3.48 15.31 -18.54
C GLN A 104 4.43 15.98 -19.54
N GLN A 105 4.48 17.32 -19.58
CA GLN A 105 5.39 18.07 -20.45
C GLN A 105 6.77 18.29 -19.80
N ILE A 106 6.91 18.00 -18.50
CA ILE A 106 8.16 18.12 -17.77
C ILE A 106 8.97 16.84 -17.99
N PRO A 107 10.24 16.93 -18.42
CA PRO A 107 11.10 15.76 -18.55
C PRO A 107 11.26 15.00 -17.23
N ILE A 108 11.48 13.69 -17.32
CA ILE A 108 11.85 12.86 -16.17
C ILE A 108 13.01 13.52 -15.41
N GLY A 109 12.88 13.58 -14.08
CA GLY A 109 13.84 14.23 -13.20
C GLY A 109 13.56 15.71 -12.91
N SER A 110 12.51 16.31 -13.50
CA SER A 110 11.99 17.64 -13.12
C SER A 110 13.05 18.74 -13.06
N GLY A 111 14.06 18.68 -13.95
CA GLY A 111 15.17 19.64 -13.96
C GLY A 111 16.08 19.60 -12.71
N GLY A 112 16.10 18.49 -11.99
CA GLY A 112 16.93 18.29 -10.79
C GLY A 112 16.23 18.61 -9.46
N ILE A 113 14.91 18.84 -9.47
CA ILE A 113 14.11 18.97 -8.23
C ILE A 113 13.95 17.58 -7.59
N LEU A 114 14.19 17.49 -6.27
CA LEU A 114 14.12 16.26 -5.46
C LEU A 114 13.16 16.44 -4.27
#